data_AF-A0A968C9Y8-F1
#
_entry.id   AF-A0A968C9Y8-F1
#
_cell.length_a   1.000
_cell.length_b   1.000
_cell.length_c   1.000
_cell.angle_alpha   90.00
_cell.angle_beta   90.00
_cell.angle_gamma   90.00
#
_symmetry.space_group_name_H-M   'P 1'
#
loop_
_entity.id
_entity.type
_entity.pdbx_description
1 polymer ?
#
loop_
_entity_poly.entity_id
_entity_poly.type
_entity_poly.pdbx_seq_one_letter_code
_entity_poly.pdbx_strand_id
1 'polypeptide(L)'
;NFTDVGDECVIDILDFGVMVGEFGNDYPNPGADPTLPTGPNTPCGVVGPHADCTGDGVVSIADFTFVASLFLLQCDPDCCEMSPALAGGGRSDISVEELYRLGMGELAIADLNDDGRLNVLDMIEFMNGARPVRQASFTGADGASWFDSANWSNGRRPDLFTDVTLARQVLVDQLGAEARHVTVEADGHLWLLDGGLTATSLTVHAGGVLQLDGSSILSLESLTLEAGASLVWNGGVLEIAGGTYSQDDLDLLVGTSNVLSTLSLIEGATASIAEHTYIGLNQGNLGQIEVDGGSSLFTGGSLYVGFGGEGTLLVSNGGLVSSQDGTLGFLPGSYGEAVVSGAGSVWSTLVDLQVGGEGVGRLTVTEGSLVISPTLGVGRLGEVLGDGVVQSDVTSDGVVHGGLLIDGGYVQTVGGTLAVRLGETLQVTGVADLSGTLSIELPEQPIEVGDSWTILTADAIAGGFDSIALPDLGAGASLEVSYGADSVTVTVRGTRQILSPTAPSSDRFETRR
;
A
#
# COMPACT_ATOMS: atom_id res chain seq x y z
N ASN A 1 13.21 15.00 28.49
CA ASN A 1 13.99 15.65 27.43
C ASN A 1 13.45 17.06 27.30
N PHE A 2 14.34 18.03 27.52
CA PHE A 2 14.05 19.47 27.43
C PHE A 2 13.57 19.86 26.04
N THR A 3 13.03 21.08 25.98
CA THR A 3 12.89 21.99 24.84
C THR A 3 14.19 22.34 24.13
N ASP A 4 15.36 21.94 24.63
CA ASP A 4 16.64 22.06 23.93
C ASP A 4 16.66 21.11 22.72
N VAL A 5 16.02 21.56 21.66
CA VAL A 5 16.08 20.94 20.34
C VAL A 5 17.49 21.19 19.81
N GLY A 6 18.44 20.33 20.19
CA GLY A 6 19.82 20.37 19.69
C GLY A 6 20.93 20.08 20.72
N ASP A 7 20.59 20.02 22.01
CA ASP A 7 21.53 19.82 23.13
C ASP A 7 22.58 20.95 23.28
N GLU A 8 22.22 22.22 23.02
CA GLU A 8 23.12 23.39 23.04
C GLU A 8 23.25 24.15 24.39
N CYS A 9 22.45 23.85 25.42
CA CYS A 9 22.40 24.59 26.70
C CYS A 9 22.22 26.10 26.53
N VAL A 10 21.35 26.53 25.61
CA VAL A 10 20.98 27.94 25.43
C VAL A 10 19.57 27.99 24.86
N ILE A 11 18.68 28.83 25.42
CA ILE A 11 17.38 29.10 24.78
C ILE A 11 17.62 29.83 23.47
N ASP A 12 17.17 29.26 22.37
CA ASP A 12 17.46 29.72 21.03
C ASP A 12 16.19 29.72 20.14
N ILE A 13 16.37 29.87 18.82
CA ILE A 13 15.22 30.01 17.92
C ILE A 13 14.42 28.71 17.74
N LEU A 14 15.03 27.54 17.98
CA LEU A 14 14.34 26.26 17.94
C LEU A 14 13.41 26.11 19.16
N ASP A 15 13.83 26.58 20.34
CA ASP A 15 12.96 26.66 21.53
C ASP A 15 11.75 27.56 21.29
N PHE A 16 11.96 28.71 20.63
CA PHE A 16 10.86 29.57 20.19
C PHE A 16 9.93 28.83 19.23
N GLY A 17 10.50 28.07 18.29
CA GLY A 17 9.78 27.16 17.40
C GLY A 17 8.82 26.23 18.15
N VAL A 18 9.32 25.55 19.19
CA VAL A 18 8.54 24.60 20.00
C VAL A 18 7.43 25.32 20.75
N MET A 19 7.75 26.45 21.40
CA MET A 19 6.76 27.22 22.16
C MET A 19 5.64 27.74 21.26
N VAL A 20 5.97 28.26 20.07
CA VAL A 20 4.95 28.70 19.12
C VAL A 20 4.15 27.51 18.60
N GLY A 21 4.78 26.38 18.29
CA GLY A 21 4.07 25.15 17.92
C GLY A 21 3.06 24.69 18.97
N GLU A 22 3.32 24.94 20.24
CA GLU A 22 2.44 24.55 21.35
C GLU A 22 1.49 25.67 21.80
N PHE A 23 1.54 26.85 21.19
CA PHE A 23 0.78 28.02 21.64
C PHE A 23 -0.74 27.76 21.70
N GLY A 24 -1.32 27.94 22.88
CA GLY A 24 -2.74 27.72 23.14
C GLY A 24 -3.14 26.27 23.44
N ASN A 25 -2.19 25.33 23.51
CA ASN A 25 -2.47 23.97 23.96
C ASN A 25 -2.68 23.92 25.49
N ASP A 26 -3.73 23.23 25.92
CA ASP A 26 -4.04 22.96 27.33
C ASP A 26 -3.35 21.66 27.79
N TYR A 27 -2.45 21.75 28.75
CA TYR A 27 -1.82 20.59 29.40
C TYR A 27 -2.66 20.17 30.62
N PRO A 28 -2.86 18.85 30.85
CA PRO A 28 -3.61 18.38 31.99
C PRO A 28 -3.01 18.88 33.30
N ASN A 29 -3.77 19.72 33.99
CA ASN A 29 -3.37 20.39 35.21
C ASN A 29 -3.08 19.35 36.32
N PRO A 30 -1.88 19.33 36.95
CA PRO A 30 -1.58 18.44 38.08
C PRO A 30 -2.53 18.65 39.28
N GLY A 31 -3.34 19.72 39.30
CA GLY A 31 -4.41 19.91 40.29
C GLY A 31 -5.57 18.89 40.22
N ALA A 32 -5.68 18.07 39.16
CA ALA A 32 -6.71 17.04 39.05
C ALA A 32 -6.24 15.64 39.53
N ASP A 33 -4.92 15.41 39.64
CA ASP A 33 -4.33 14.19 40.17
C ASP A 33 -3.50 14.49 41.43
N PRO A 34 -4.02 14.17 42.64
CA PRO A 34 -3.33 14.45 43.90
C PRO A 34 -2.06 13.61 44.13
N THR A 35 -1.67 12.75 43.18
CA THR A 35 -0.43 11.96 43.24
C THR A 35 0.76 12.61 42.53
N LEU A 36 0.53 13.69 41.75
CA LEU A 36 1.61 14.45 41.09
C LEU A 36 2.11 15.60 41.98
N PRO A 37 3.43 15.93 41.98
CA PRO A 37 3.99 16.97 42.83
C PRO A 37 3.39 18.34 42.49
N THR A 38 2.92 19.08 43.50
CA THR A 38 2.42 20.46 43.32
C THR A 38 3.60 21.43 43.21
N GLY A 39 4.07 21.63 41.99
CA GLY A 39 5.03 22.67 41.59
C GLY A 39 4.48 23.47 40.40
N PRO A 40 5.02 24.67 40.13
CA PRO A 40 4.53 25.59 39.10
C PRO A 40 5.02 25.24 37.69
N ASN A 41 5.30 23.97 37.38
CA ASN A 41 5.84 23.52 36.09
C ASN A 41 5.19 22.18 35.69
N THR A 42 5.14 21.86 34.39
CA THR A 42 4.75 20.51 33.92
C THR A 42 5.60 19.45 34.66
N PRO A 43 5.01 18.44 35.34
CA PRO A 43 5.79 17.48 36.13
C PRO A 43 6.80 16.73 35.25
N CYS A 44 8.03 16.53 35.74
CA CYS A 44 9.15 15.94 34.97
C CYS A 44 8.95 14.47 34.51
N GLY A 45 7.72 13.93 34.56
CA GLY A 45 7.30 12.62 34.05
C GLY A 45 6.36 12.65 32.84
N VAL A 46 5.98 13.83 32.33
CA VAL A 46 5.22 13.97 31.08
C VAL A 46 6.19 13.80 29.89
N VAL A 47 5.82 12.98 28.90
CA VAL A 47 6.60 12.83 27.66
C VAL A 47 6.35 14.09 26.81
N GLY A 48 7.42 14.80 26.42
CA GLY A 48 7.37 16.17 25.88
C GLY A 48 6.59 16.39 24.56
N PRO A 49 6.55 17.64 24.03
CA PRO A 49 7.32 18.82 24.45
C PRO A 49 6.77 19.57 25.68
N HIS A 50 7.62 20.35 26.36
CA HIS A 50 7.28 21.11 27.57
C HIS A 50 7.32 22.63 27.29
N ALA A 51 6.23 23.20 26.78
CA ALA A 51 6.17 24.62 26.39
C ALA A 51 5.45 25.54 27.42
N ASP A 52 4.89 24.97 28.50
CA ASP A 52 4.24 25.69 29.60
C ASP A 52 5.26 25.94 30.74
N CYS A 53 6.06 27.00 30.57
CA CYS A 53 7.13 27.41 31.47
C CYS A 53 6.62 28.12 32.74
N THR A 54 5.37 28.58 32.73
CA THR A 54 4.71 29.17 33.90
C THR A 54 3.97 28.14 34.75
N GLY A 55 3.77 26.93 34.18
CA GLY A 55 3.07 25.77 34.73
C GLY A 55 1.66 26.07 35.18
N ASP A 56 0.98 26.96 34.46
CA ASP A 56 -0.42 27.27 34.67
C ASP A 56 -1.36 26.32 33.91
N GLY A 57 -0.79 25.38 33.15
CA GLY A 57 -1.47 24.38 32.35
C GLY A 57 -1.74 24.84 30.92
N VAL A 58 -1.28 26.02 30.49
CA VAL A 58 -1.57 26.56 29.15
C VAL A 58 -0.34 27.26 28.59
N VAL A 59 0.04 26.94 27.35
CA VAL A 59 1.11 27.67 26.66
C VAL A 59 0.58 29.01 26.18
N SER A 60 1.09 30.09 26.77
CA SER A 60 0.55 31.43 26.63
C SER A 60 1.64 32.49 26.36
N ILE A 61 1.22 33.76 26.34
CA ILE A 61 2.15 34.89 26.22
C ILE A 61 3.08 34.99 27.45
N ALA A 62 2.64 34.47 28.60
CA ALA A 62 3.47 34.42 29.80
C ALA A 62 4.72 33.55 29.56
N ASP A 63 4.55 32.42 28.87
CA ASP A 63 5.63 31.48 28.51
C ASP A 63 6.55 32.04 27.43
N PHE A 64 5.99 32.75 26.43
CA PHE A 64 6.81 33.50 25.48
C PHE A 64 7.74 34.52 26.15
N THR A 65 7.29 35.16 27.24
CA THR A 65 8.11 36.14 27.96
C THR A 65 9.37 35.47 28.54
N PHE A 66 9.29 34.19 28.92
CA PHE A 66 10.43 33.41 29.37
C PHE A 66 11.42 33.14 28.23
N VAL A 67 10.92 32.60 27.11
CA VAL A 67 11.73 32.32 25.91
C VAL A 67 12.41 33.59 25.39
N ALA A 68 11.67 34.70 25.28
CA ALA A 68 12.20 35.96 24.76
C ALA A 68 13.19 36.66 25.71
N SER A 69 13.02 36.54 27.03
CA SER A 69 13.89 37.21 28.01
C SER A 69 15.23 36.50 28.20
N LEU A 70 15.30 35.21 27.87
CA LEU A 70 16.46 34.35 28.08
C LEU A 70 17.16 33.93 26.79
N PHE A 71 16.61 34.34 25.64
CA PHE A 71 17.12 34.09 24.31
C PHE A 71 18.61 34.40 24.18
N LEU A 72 19.42 33.40 23.82
CA LEU A 72 20.88 33.42 23.70
C LEU A 72 21.66 33.82 24.97
N LEU A 73 21.00 33.97 26.12
CA LEU A 73 21.60 34.54 27.34
C LEU A 73 21.85 33.49 28.43
N GLN A 74 21.00 32.49 28.55
CA GLN A 74 21.09 31.50 29.62
C GLN A 74 20.62 30.12 29.13
N CYS A 75 21.20 29.04 29.67
CA CYS A 75 20.52 27.74 29.64
C CYS A 75 19.17 27.90 30.37
N ASP A 76 18.19 27.06 30.05
CA ASP A 76 16.92 27.04 30.76
C ASP A 76 17.16 27.09 32.29
N PRO A 77 16.71 28.14 33.01
CA PRO A 77 16.82 28.20 34.44
C PRO A 77 15.85 27.19 35.06
N ASP A 78 16.32 25.95 35.19
CA ASP A 78 15.84 24.87 36.06
C ASP A 78 14.32 24.87 36.35
N CYS A 79 13.53 24.23 35.49
CA CYS A 79 12.23 23.69 35.92
C CYS A 79 12.36 22.44 36.82
N CYS A 80 13.48 21.70 36.75
CA CYS A 80 13.86 20.57 37.62
C CYS A 80 15.41 20.37 37.64
N GLU A 81 16.15 21.06 38.54
CA GLU A 81 17.62 20.98 38.83
C GLU A 81 18.58 20.22 37.86
N MET A 82 19.56 20.94 37.27
CA MET A 82 20.61 20.39 36.40
C MET A 82 21.95 19.96 37.05
N SER A 83 22.66 19.09 36.34
CA SER A 83 24.14 18.89 36.39
C SER A 83 24.79 19.40 35.08
N PRO A 84 26.09 19.79 35.05
CA PRO A 84 26.64 20.61 33.97
C PRO A 84 27.43 19.83 32.90
N ALA A 85 27.22 20.16 31.62
CA ALA A 85 28.10 20.04 30.42
C ALA A 85 27.22 20.13 29.16
N LEU A 86 27.51 20.76 28.01
CA LEU A 86 28.70 21.29 27.33
C LEU A 86 28.26 22.54 26.50
N ALA A 87 29.19 23.46 26.21
CA ALA A 87 28.90 24.67 25.45
C ALA A 87 28.72 24.39 23.93
N GLY A 88 27.46 24.30 23.48
CA GLY A 88 27.05 24.58 22.10
C GLY A 88 26.69 26.06 21.95
N GLY A 89 26.79 26.63 20.75
CA GLY A 89 26.37 28.01 20.50
C GLY A 89 24.93 28.03 19.97
N GLY A 90 23.99 28.63 20.71
CA GLY A 90 22.59 28.72 20.28
C GLY A 90 22.40 29.43 18.94
N ARG A 91 21.38 29.02 18.20
CA ARG A 91 20.98 29.54 16.89
C ARG A 91 19.95 30.65 17.01
N SER A 92 20.12 31.73 16.26
CA SER A 92 19.15 32.84 16.18
C SER A 92 18.41 32.93 14.86
N ASP A 93 18.75 32.05 13.93
CA ASP A 93 18.27 32.02 12.56
C ASP A 93 18.44 30.59 12.05
N ILE A 94 17.37 30.04 11.50
CA ILE A 94 17.38 28.80 10.74
C ILE A 94 16.41 28.94 9.58
N SER A 95 16.80 28.50 8.39
CA SER A 95 15.85 28.47 7.27
C SER A 95 14.81 27.38 7.48
N VAL A 96 13.58 27.61 7.05
CA VAL A 96 12.52 26.58 7.05
C VAL A 96 12.98 25.33 6.28
N GLU A 97 13.70 25.52 5.17
CA GLU A 97 14.29 24.40 4.41
C GLU A 97 15.26 23.56 5.25
N GLU A 98 16.06 24.19 6.11
CA GLU A 98 17.00 23.50 6.99
C GLU A 98 16.29 22.78 8.14
N LEU A 99 15.22 23.34 8.70
CA LEU A 99 14.34 22.65 9.67
C LEU A 99 13.83 21.33 9.10
N TYR A 100 13.30 21.34 7.87
CA TYR A 100 12.85 20.13 7.19
C TYR A 100 13.98 19.12 6.97
N ARG A 101 15.19 19.57 6.58
CA ARG A 101 16.35 18.67 6.42
C ARG A 101 16.82 18.05 7.73
N LEU A 102 16.59 18.71 8.86
CA LEU A 102 16.93 18.21 10.19
C LEU A 102 15.83 17.34 10.81
N GLY A 103 14.69 17.16 10.13
CA GLY A 103 13.53 16.45 10.66
C GLY A 103 12.78 17.22 11.74
N MET A 104 12.95 18.55 11.78
CA MET A 104 12.33 19.48 12.73
C MET A 104 11.33 20.43 12.03
N GLY A 105 10.68 19.94 10.98
CA GLY A 105 9.79 20.74 10.14
C GLY A 105 8.62 21.35 10.92
N GLU A 106 8.22 20.73 12.04
CA GLU A 106 7.13 21.17 12.91
C GLU A 106 7.35 22.56 13.52
N LEU A 107 8.61 22.99 13.60
CA LEU A 107 8.97 24.32 14.11
C LEU A 107 8.75 25.42 13.06
N ALA A 108 8.54 25.07 11.79
CA ALA A 108 8.28 26.04 10.72
C ALA A 108 7.00 26.85 10.94
N ILE A 109 6.06 26.34 11.74
CA ILE A 109 4.86 27.08 12.16
C ILE A 109 5.18 28.39 12.91
N ALA A 110 6.40 28.50 13.43
CA ALA A 110 6.92 29.68 14.10
C ALA A 110 7.52 30.73 13.16
N ASP A 111 7.61 30.48 11.85
CA ASP A 111 7.82 31.52 10.84
C ASP A 111 6.52 32.34 10.72
N LEU A 112 6.47 33.43 11.48
CA LEU A 112 5.29 34.26 11.61
C LEU A 112 5.27 35.39 10.58
N ASN A 113 6.43 35.75 10.02
CA ASN A 113 6.56 36.83 9.04
C ASN A 113 6.62 36.33 7.57
N ASP A 114 6.68 35.01 7.36
CA ASP A 114 6.72 34.33 6.05
C ASP A 114 7.92 34.74 5.20
N ASP A 115 9.08 34.95 5.83
CA ASP A 115 10.34 35.22 5.14
C ASP A 115 11.15 33.95 4.80
N GLY A 116 10.62 32.77 5.18
CA GLY A 116 11.22 31.46 4.94
C GLY A 116 12.31 31.11 5.96
N ARG A 117 12.41 31.87 7.05
CA ARG A 117 13.45 31.71 8.07
C ARG A 117 12.85 31.94 9.44
N LEU A 118 12.95 30.93 10.28
CA LEU A 118 12.66 31.08 11.69
C LEU A 118 13.80 31.87 12.36
N ASN A 119 13.52 33.12 12.74
CA ASN A 119 14.51 34.06 13.28
C ASN A 119 13.90 35.10 14.26
N VAL A 120 14.72 36.02 14.76
CA VAL A 120 14.28 37.05 15.74
C VAL A 120 13.14 37.94 15.22
N LEU A 121 13.00 38.11 13.90
CA LEU A 121 11.87 38.83 13.30
C LEU A 121 10.54 38.13 13.57
N ASP A 122 10.50 36.80 13.66
CA ASP A 122 9.29 36.06 14.03
C ASP A 122 8.93 36.24 15.50
N MET A 123 9.93 36.31 16.37
CA MET A 123 9.71 36.66 17.77
C MET A 123 9.09 38.06 17.90
N ILE A 124 9.51 39.01 17.05
CA ILE A 124 8.94 40.36 16.99
C ILE A 124 7.49 40.31 16.46
N GLU A 125 7.20 39.52 15.43
CA GLU A 125 5.83 39.35 14.95
C GLU A 125 4.93 38.71 16.01
N PHE A 126 5.43 37.72 16.75
CA PHE A 126 4.72 37.14 17.89
C PHE A 126 4.42 38.20 18.96
N MET A 127 5.39 39.06 19.29
CA MET A 127 5.19 40.20 20.19
C MET A 127 4.14 41.19 19.67
N ASN A 128 4.08 41.41 18.35
CA ASN A 128 3.13 42.29 17.70
C ASN A 128 1.72 41.70 17.60
N GLY A 129 1.52 40.46 18.05
CA GLY A 129 0.21 39.80 18.10
C GLY A 129 0.00 38.73 17.04
N ALA A 130 0.99 38.46 16.17
CA ALA A 130 0.92 37.33 15.25
C ALA A 130 0.89 36.01 16.04
N ARG A 131 0.08 35.06 15.59
CA ARG A 131 -0.11 33.76 16.25
C ARG A 131 -0.02 32.66 15.20
N PRO A 132 0.42 31.45 15.57
CA PRO A 132 0.39 30.30 14.67
C PRO A 132 -1.07 30.01 14.32
N VAL A 133 -1.37 30.01 13.03
CA VAL A 133 -2.71 29.64 12.55
C VAL A 133 -2.60 28.30 11.86
N ARG A 134 -2.91 27.24 12.63
CA ARG A 134 -2.99 25.87 12.10
C ARG A 134 -4.13 25.67 11.11
N GLN A 135 -5.15 26.52 11.13
CA GLN A 135 -6.36 26.34 10.31
C GLN A 135 -6.34 27.24 9.07
N ALA A 136 -6.51 26.64 7.90
CA ALA A 136 -6.68 27.36 6.64
C ALA A 136 -7.98 26.91 5.95
N SER A 137 -8.93 27.82 5.81
CA SER A 137 -10.08 27.59 4.94
C SER A 137 -9.79 28.14 3.56
N PHE A 138 -10.17 27.41 2.52
CA PHE A 138 -10.06 27.91 1.15
C PHE A 138 -11.09 29.01 0.89
N THR A 139 -10.62 30.19 0.50
CA THR A 139 -11.41 31.40 0.22
C THR A 139 -11.35 31.83 -1.25
N GLY A 140 -10.53 31.15 -2.06
CA GLY A 140 -10.42 31.38 -3.49
C GLY A 140 -11.72 31.13 -4.27
N ALA A 141 -11.76 31.57 -5.52
CA ALA A 141 -12.83 31.22 -6.44
C ALA A 141 -12.82 29.71 -6.75
N ASP A 142 -13.95 29.16 -7.20
CA ASP A 142 -14.03 27.74 -7.56
C ASP A 142 -13.02 27.38 -8.66
N GLY A 143 -12.24 26.33 -8.42
CA GLY A 143 -11.19 25.86 -9.32
C GLY A 143 -9.92 26.72 -9.27
N ALA A 144 -9.81 27.66 -8.32
CA ALA A 144 -8.56 28.37 -8.11
C ALA A 144 -7.50 27.45 -7.50
N SER A 145 -6.23 27.80 -7.73
CA SER A 145 -5.09 26.96 -7.40
C SER A 145 -4.85 26.87 -5.90
N TRP A 146 -4.55 25.67 -5.41
CA TRP A 146 -4.04 25.41 -4.05
C TRP A 146 -2.77 26.22 -3.75
N PHE A 147 -1.96 26.50 -4.77
CA PHE A 147 -0.61 27.05 -4.63
C PHE A 147 -0.57 28.57 -4.46
N ASP A 148 -1.69 29.28 -4.67
CA ASP A 148 -1.78 30.72 -4.45
C ASP A 148 -2.18 31.01 -3.00
N SER A 149 -1.26 31.60 -2.23
CA SER A 149 -1.48 31.91 -0.82
C SER A 149 -2.64 32.87 -0.58
N ALA A 150 -3.02 33.68 -1.58
CA ALA A 150 -4.17 34.58 -1.50
C ALA A 150 -5.52 33.83 -1.46
N ASN A 151 -5.55 32.55 -1.83
CA ASN A 151 -6.75 31.72 -1.78
C ASN A 151 -7.02 31.08 -0.41
N TRP A 152 -6.22 31.40 0.61
CA TRP A 152 -6.31 30.81 1.94
C TRP A 152 -6.67 31.88 2.99
N SER A 153 -7.52 31.52 3.95
CA SER A 153 -8.03 32.45 4.97
C SER A 153 -6.95 33.07 5.87
N ASN A 154 -5.85 32.35 6.07
CA ASN A 154 -4.67 32.80 6.81
C ASN A 154 -3.63 33.50 5.91
N GLY A 155 -3.89 33.61 4.61
CA GLY A 155 -2.99 34.20 3.62
C GLY A 155 -1.72 33.38 3.36
N ARG A 156 -1.69 32.10 3.77
CA ARG A 156 -0.53 31.21 3.67
C ARG A 156 -0.90 29.97 2.87
N ARG A 157 0.07 29.46 2.11
CA ARG A 157 -0.07 28.16 1.46
C ARG A 157 -0.01 27.07 2.54
N PRO A 158 -0.91 26.07 2.53
CA PRO A 158 -0.84 24.94 3.45
C PRO A 158 0.44 24.13 3.31
N ASP A 159 0.92 23.64 4.43
CA ASP A 159 2.05 22.73 4.62
C ASP A 159 1.63 21.52 5.47
N LEU A 160 2.57 20.60 5.75
CA LEU A 160 2.32 19.37 6.53
C LEU A 160 1.83 19.59 7.98
N PHE A 161 1.72 20.84 8.44
CA PHE A 161 1.23 21.20 9.77
C PHE A 161 -0.08 21.99 9.74
N THR A 162 -0.60 22.26 8.55
CA THR A 162 -1.81 23.05 8.33
C THR A 162 -3.05 22.14 8.18
N ASP A 163 -4.05 22.36 9.02
CA ASP A 163 -5.38 21.79 8.91
C ASP A 163 -6.21 22.62 7.92
N VAL A 164 -6.64 21.97 6.85
CA VAL A 164 -7.29 22.57 5.69
C VAL A 164 -8.77 22.23 5.65
N THR A 165 -9.63 23.23 5.46
CA THR A 165 -11.07 23.05 5.22
C THR A 165 -11.44 23.55 3.82
N LEU A 166 -12.05 22.68 3.03
CA LEU A 166 -12.47 22.93 1.66
C LEU A 166 -13.99 22.91 1.57
N ALA A 167 -14.60 24.10 1.52
CA ALA A 167 -16.04 24.26 1.27
C ALA A 167 -16.36 24.68 -0.18
N ARG A 168 -15.35 24.59 -1.05
CA ARG A 168 -15.39 25.00 -2.46
C ARG A 168 -14.52 24.07 -3.30
N GLN A 169 -14.54 24.29 -4.61
CA GLN A 169 -13.65 23.58 -5.51
C GLN A 169 -12.23 24.16 -5.46
N VAL A 170 -11.24 23.30 -5.23
CA VAL A 170 -9.81 23.61 -5.22
C VAL A 170 -9.08 22.76 -6.25
N LEU A 171 -8.20 23.38 -7.03
CA LEU A 171 -7.37 22.71 -8.04
C LEU A 171 -5.94 22.50 -7.53
N VAL A 172 -5.46 21.26 -7.61
CA VAL A 172 -4.07 20.87 -7.43
C VAL A 172 -3.55 20.32 -8.77
N ASP A 173 -2.82 21.15 -9.52
CA ASP A 173 -2.37 20.88 -10.89
C ASP A 173 -0.85 20.71 -11.05
N GLN A 174 -0.14 20.64 -9.93
CA GLN A 174 1.29 20.37 -9.85
C GLN A 174 1.61 19.64 -8.54
N LEU A 175 2.84 19.14 -8.42
CA LEU A 175 3.29 18.44 -7.21
C LEU A 175 3.59 19.41 -6.05
N GLY A 176 3.62 18.85 -4.83
CA GLY A 176 4.06 19.54 -3.62
C GLY A 176 2.95 20.23 -2.83
N ALA A 177 1.67 20.02 -3.14
CA ALA A 177 0.64 20.42 -2.18
C ALA A 177 0.81 19.56 -0.91
N GLU A 178 0.75 20.21 0.24
CA GLU A 178 0.95 19.58 1.54
C GLU A 178 -0.12 20.08 2.50
N ALA A 179 -0.56 19.22 3.41
CA ALA A 179 -1.48 19.55 4.50
C ALA A 179 -1.24 18.58 5.66
N ARG A 180 -1.64 18.93 6.88
CA ARG A 180 -1.75 17.96 7.96
C ARG A 180 -3.04 17.15 7.82
N HIS A 181 -4.18 17.83 7.98
CA HIS A 181 -5.51 17.26 7.86
C HIS A 181 -6.28 18.01 6.79
N VAL A 182 -6.90 17.33 5.85
CA VAL A 182 -7.75 17.93 4.82
C VAL A 182 -9.20 17.50 5.04
N THR A 183 -10.09 18.46 5.25
CA THR A 183 -11.53 18.25 5.34
C THR A 183 -12.20 18.80 4.09
N VAL A 184 -12.85 17.93 3.32
CA VAL A 184 -13.70 18.31 2.19
C VAL A 184 -15.16 18.32 2.68
N GLU A 185 -15.75 19.50 2.74
CA GLU A 185 -17.13 19.71 3.17
C GLU A 185 -18.14 19.29 2.09
N ALA A 186 -19.43 19.34 2.41
CA ALA A 186 -20.51 18.87 1.53
C ALA A 186 -20.59 19.52 0.12
N ASP A 187 -20.09 20.74 -0.05
CA ASP A 187 -19.99 21.43 -1.35
C ASP A 187 -18.53 21.58 -1.80
N GLY A 188 -17.60 20.99 -1.04
CA GLY A 188 -16.18 20.97 -1.32
C GLY A 188 -15.84 20.02 -2.46
N HIS A 189 -14.84 20.42 -3.25
CA HIS A 189 -14.31 19.56 -4.30
C HIS A 189 -12.79 19.70 -4.35
N LEU A 190 -12.07 18.69 -3.88
CA LEU A 190 -10.63 18.60 -4.06
C LEU A 190 -10.34 17.90 -5.38
N TRP A 191 -9.79 18.66 -6.35
CA TRP A 191 -9.48 18.15 -7.67
C TRP A 191 -7.96 18.12 -7.90
N LEU A 192 -7.40 16.92 -7.98
CA LEU A 192 -6.03 16.69 -8.43
C LEU A 192 -6.07 16.38 -9.93
N LEU A 193 -5.36 17.21 -10.71
CA LEU A 193 -5.23 17.06 -12.16
C LEU A 193 -3.75 17.03 -12.52
N ASP A 194 -3.19 15.83 -12.70
CA ASP A 194 -1.75 15.61 -12.86
C ASP A 194 -0.89 16.21 -11.70
N GLY A 195 -1.54 16.53 -10.58
CA GLY A 195 -0.94 17.16 -9.40
C GLY A 195 -0.69 16.19 -8.25
N GLY A 196 -0.10 16.70 -7.17
CA GLY A 196 0.27 15.87 -6.01
C GLY A 196 -0.09 16.53 -4.68
N LEU A 197 -0.76 15.77 -3.80
CA LEU A 197 -1.03 16.14 -2.42
C LEU A 197 -0.47 15.09 -1.45
N THR A 198 0.30 15.54 -0.47
CA THR A 198 0.70 14.75 0.70
C THR A 198 -0.02 15.28 1.93
N ALA A 199 -0.69 14.42 2.68
CA ALA A 199 -1.26 14.81 3.96
C ALA A 199 -1.29 13.67 4.98
N THR A 200 -1.33 13.97 6.28
CA THR A 200 -1.53 12.94 7.30
C THR A 200 -2.91 12.31 7.14
N SER A 201 -3.96 13.12 7.01
CA SER A 201 -5.30 12.58 6.75
C SER A 201 -6.14 13.40 5.81
N LEU A 202 -7.09 12.74 5.17
CA LEU A 202 -8.13 13.36 4.36
C LEU A 202 -9.50 12.78 4.74
N THR A 203 -10.45 13.66 5.04
CA THR A 203 -11.84 13.29 5.29
C THR A 203 -12.72 13.99 4.26
N VAL A 204 -13.55 13.21 3.56
CA VAL A 204 -14.59 13.73 2.66
C VAL A 204 -15.94 13.50 3.32
N HIS A 205 -16.62 14.58 3.66
CA HIS A 205 -17.96 14.54 4.21
C HIS A 205 -19.01 14.26 3.13
N ALA A 206 -20.22 13.88 3.57
CA ALA A 206 -21.36 13.67 2.70
C ALA A 206 -21.60 14.87 1.74
N GLY A 207 -21.62 14.62 0.43
CA GLY A 207 -21.75 15.63 -0.63
C GLY A 207 -20.41 16.13 -1.19
N GLY A 208 -19.32 16.01 -0.43
CA GLY A 208 -17.99 16.40 -0.87
C GLY A 208 -17.44 15.48 -1.96
N VAL A 209 -16.53 16.02 -2.78
CA VAL A 209 -15.92 15.30 -3.90
C VAL A 209 -14.41 15.29 -3.78
N LEU A 210 -13.82 14.10 -3.84
CA LEU A 210 -12.40 13.89 -4.11
C LEU A 210 -12.26 13.39 -5.55
N GLN A 211 -11.49 14.11 -6.37
CA GLN A 211 -11.25 13.75 -7.76
C GLN A 211 -9.75 13.63 -8.05
N LEU A 212 -9.36 12.47 -8.59
CA LEU A 212 -8.02 12.15 -9.05
C LEU A 212 -8.08 11.90 -10.56
N ASP A 213 -7.35 12.69 -11.34
CA ASP A 213 -7.27 12.53 -12.79
C ASP A 213 -5.82 12.40 -13.28
N GLY A 214 -5.62 11.69 -14.39
CA GLY A 214 -4.34 11.67 -15.11
C GLY A 214 -3.25 10.97 -14.30
N SER A 215 -2.10 11.62 -14.10
CA SER A 215 -0.99 11.09 -13.30
C SER A 215 -0.96 11.64 -11.86
N SER A 216 -2.12 11.96 -11.30
CA SER A 216 -2.22 12.52 -9.95
C SER A 216 -1.64 11.58 -8.88
N ILE A 217 -1.12 12.16 -7.79
CA ILE A 217 -0.60 11.41 -6.64
C ILE A 217 -1.23 11.95 -5.37
N LEU A 218 -1.91 11.10 -4.62
CA LEU A 218 -2.44 11.40 -3.29
C LEU A 218 -1.78 10.43 -2.30
N SER A 219 -0.91 10.94 -1.46
CA SER A 219 -0.22 10.14 -0.43
C SER A 219 -0.73 10.55 0.95
N LEU A 220 -1.29 9.57 1.67
CA LEU A 220 -1.96 9.78 2.95
C LEU A 220 -1.52 8.74 3.98
N GLU A 221 -1.61 9.07 5.26
CA GLU A 221 -1.69 8.00 6.28
C GLU A 221 -3.13 7.50 6.39
N SER A 222 -4.13 8.39 6.35
CA SER A 222 -5.54 7.99 6.49
C SER A 222 -6.49 8.71 5.53
N LEU A 223 -7.43 7.95 4.95
CA LEU A 223 -8.53 8.44 4.12
C LEU A 223 -9.87 7.97 4.70
N THR A 224 -10.79 8.91 4.93
CA THR A 224 -12.16 8.62 5.33
C THR A 224 -13.12 9.19 4.31
N LEU A 225 -13.91 8.31 3.67
CA LEU A 225 -15.03 8.71 2.81
C LEU A 225 -16.34 8.40 3.53
N GLU A 226 -17.04 9.45 3.99
CA GLU A 226 -18.32 9.28 4.67
C GLU A 226 -19.44 8.87 3.70
N ALA A 227 -20.52 8.31 4.24
CA ALA A 227 -21.71 7.98 3.46
C ALA A 227 -22.22 9.21 2.69
N GLY A 228 -22.28 9.10 1.36
CA GLY A 228 -22.66 10.20 0.45
C GLY A 228 -21.50 11.08 -0.03
N ALA A 229 -20.26 10.82 0.37
CA ALA A 229 -19.07 11.37 -0.28
C ALA A 229 -18.89 10.78 -1.69
N SER A 230 -18.16 11.46 -2.57
CA SER A 230 -17.85 10.96 -3.91
C SER A 230 -16.35 10.89 -4.14
N LEU A 231 -15.87 9.72 -4.56
CA LEU A 231 -14.54 9.54 -5.13
C LEU A 231 -14.67 9.36 -6.65
N VAL A 232 -14.06 10.27 -7.41
CA VAL A 232 -13.95 10.19 -8.87
C VAL A 232 -12.50 9.89 -9.21
N TRP A 233 -12.22 8.71 -9.77
CA TRP A 233 -10.86 8.21 -9.89
C TRP A 233 -10.47 7.80 -11.32
N ASN A 234 -10.08 8.79 -12.12
CA ASN A 234 -9.74 8.63 -13.53
C ASN A 234 -8.21 8.67 -13.77
N GLY A 235 -7.49 7.90 -12.98
CA GLY A 235 -6.04 7.75 -13.08
C GLY A 235 -5.29 8.22 -11.85
N GLY A 236 -4.02 7.85 -11.79
CA GLY A 236 -3.11 8.26 -10.72
C GLY A 236 -3.08 7.29 -9.55
N VAL A 237 -2.31 7.65 -8.54
CA VAL A 237 -2.02 6.82 -7.38
C VAL A 237 -2.69 7.41 -6.15
N LEU A 238 -3.43 6.57 -5.42
CA LEU A 238 -3.83 6.81 -4.04
C LEU A 238 -2.99 5.87 -3.17
N GLU A 239 -2.10 6.43 -2.37
CA GLU A 239 -1.22 5.71 -1.45
C GLU A 239 -1.70 5.92 -0.02
N ILE A 240 -1.85 4.83 0.72
CA ILE A 240 -2.11 4.81 2.16
C ILE A 240 -0.93 4.11 2.84
N ALA A 241 -0.19 4.84 3.66
CA ALA A 241 0.95 4.33 4.40
C ALA A 241 0.65 4.25 5.91
N GLY A 242 0.64 3.05 6.47
CA GLY A 242 0.54 2.80 7.92
C GLY A 242 -0.79 3.10 8.61
N GLY A 243 -1.67 3.92 8.04
CA GLY A 243 -2.97 4.25 8.63
C GLY A 243 -4.16 3.55 7.95
N THR A 244 -5.29 4.23 7.81
CA THR A 244 -6.56 3.59 7.43
C THR A 244 -7.24 4.21 6.23
N TYR A 245 -7.82 3.38 5.35
CA TYR A 245 -8.82 3.81 4.37
C TYR A 245 -10.18 3.20 4.73
N SER A 246 -11.17 4.02 5.10
CA SER A 246 -12.54 3.55 5.36
C SER A 246 -13.55 4.13 4.38
N GLN A 247 -14.46 3.27 3.90
CA GLN A 247 -15.59 3.63 3.06
C GLN A 247 -16.82 2.81 3.46
N ASP A 248 -17.81 3.48 4.07
CA ASP A 248 -18.85 2.83 4.88
C ASP A 248 -20.16 2.47 4.13
N ASP A 249 -20.40 3.00 2.92
CA ASP A 249 -21.69 2.83 2.20
C ASP A 249 -21.53 2.81 0.66
N LEU A 250 -20.33 2.52 0.17
CA LEU A 250 -20.03 2.63 -1.26
C LEU A 250 -19.07 1.54 -1.70
N ASP A 251 -19.25 1.09 -2.94
CA ASP A 251 -18.27 0.24 -3.61
C ASP A 251 -16.94 0.99 -3.79
N LEU A 252 -15.83 0.28 -3.66
CA LEU A 252 -14.53 0.78 -4.09
C LEU A 252 -14.37 0.54 -5.60
N LEU A 253 -14.24 1.63 -6.36
CA LEU A 253 -14.03 1.58 -7.81
C LEU A 253 -12.61 2.00 -8.16
N VAL A 254 -11.75 1.03 -8.49
CA VAL A 254 -10.38 1.28 -8.92
C VAL A 254 -10.29 1.07 -10.43
N GLY A 255 -9.92 2.13 -11.15
CA GLY A 255 -9.86 2.11 -12.61
C GLY A 255 -11.23 2.32 -13.23
N THR A 256 -11.74 3.55 -13.16
CA THR A 256 -12.99 3.96 -13.85
C THR A 256 -12.74 4.55 -15.24
N SER A 257 -11.48 4.63 -15.67
CA SER A 257 -11.05 5.21 -16.95
C SER A 257 -10.02 4.33 -17.67
N ASN A 258 -9.65 4.72 -18.88
CA ASN A 258 -8.58 4.09 -19.65
C ASN A 258 -7.16 4.52 -19.23
N VAL A 259 -7.05 5.34 -18.18
CA VAL A 259 -5.80 5.65 -17.49
C VAL A 259 -5.76 4.80 -16.23
N LEU A 260 -4.58 4.23 -15.94
CA LEU A 260 -4.38 3.37 -14.78
C LEU A 260 -4.61 4.15 -13.48
N SER A 261 -5.55 3.66 -12.67
CA SER A 261 -5.74 4.08 -11.28
C SER A 261 -5.15 3.00 -10.36
N THR A 262 -4.30 3.40 -9.41
CA THR A 262 -3.63 2.48 -8.49
C THR A 262 -3.91 2.83 -7.04
N LEU A 263 -4.52 1.90 -6.30
CA LEU A 263 -4.52 1.92 -4.83
C LEU A 263 -3.26 1.22 -4.33
N SER A 264 -2.41 1.91 -3.57
CA SER A 264 -1.23 1.31 -2.93
C SER A 264 -1.39 1.35 -1.41
N LEU A 265 -1.42 0.18 -0.77
CA LEU A 265 -1.47 0.02 0.68
C LEU A 265 -0.11 -0.50 1.16
N ILE A 266 0.59 0.31 1.95
CA ILE A 266 1.96 0.03 2.40
C ILE A 266 2.11 0.27 3.91
N GLU A 267 3.23 -0.20 4.46
CA GLU A 267 3.64 0.05 5.85
C GLU A 267 2.62 -0.36 6.93
N GLY A 268 1.80 -1.38 6.64
CA GLY A 268 0.79 -1.88 7.57
C GLY A 268 -0.55 -1.14 7.48
N ALA A 269 -0.80 -0.42 6.39
CA ALA A 269 -2.07 0.25 6.14
C ALA A 269 -3.26 -0.72 6.17
N THR A 270 -4.43 -0.26 6.57
CA THR A 270 -5.67 -1.05 6.59
C THR A 270 -6.78 -0.36 5.79
N ALA A 271 -7.22 -0.96 4.70
CA ALA A 271 -8.40 -0.56 3.95
C ALA A 271 -9.61 -1.41 4.32
N SER A 272 -10.72 -0.78 4.67
CA SER A 272 -12.00 -1.42 5.01
C SER A 272 -13.10 -0.87 4.12
N ILE A 273 -13.57 -1.70 3.20
CA ILE A 273 -14.62 -1.39 2.22
C ILE A 273 -15.85 -2.19 2.58
N ALA A 274 -16.96 -1.52 2.91
CA ALA A 274 -18.17 -2.19 3.40
C ALA A 274 -18.87 -3.06 2.33
N GLU A 275 -18.86 -2.61 1.08
CA GLU A 275 -19.56 -3.24 -0.05
C GLU A 275 -18.57 -4.01 -0.96
N HIS A 276 -18.67 -3.86 -2.27
CA HIS A 276 -17.83 -4.56 -3.23
C HIS A 276 -16.57 -3.76 -3.56
N THR A 277 -15.57 -4.46 -4.08
CA THR A 277 -14.39 -3.83 -4.68
C THR A 277 -14.29 -4.24 -6.14
N TYR A 278 -14.18 -3.25 -7.02
CA TYR A 278 -14.06 -3.43 -8.46
C TYR A 278 -12.73 -2.89 -8.94
N ILE A 279 -11.92 -3.74 -9.55
CA ILE A 279 -10.67 -3.36 -10.23
C ILE A 279 -10.89 -3.53 -11.73
N GLY A 280 -10.89 -2.43 -12.49
CA GLY A 280 -11.23 -2.44 -13.92
C GLY A 280 -12.72 -2.67 -14.15
N LEU A 281 -13.54 -1.64 -13.90
CA LEU A 281 -15.01 -1.76 -13.91
C LEU A 281 -15.60 -2.04 -15.29
N ASN A 282 -15.26 -1.25 -16.31
CA ASN A 282 -15.85 -1.35 -17.65
C ASN A 282 -14.80 -1.69 -18.71
N GLN A 283 -15.26 -2.10 -19.90
CA GLN A 283 -14.37 -2.39 -21.02
C GLN A 283 -13.43 -1.22 -21.32
N GLY A 284 -12.13 -1.51 -21.37
CA GLY A 284 -11.07 -0.52 -21.60
C GLY A 284 -10.64 0.25 -20.36
N ASN A 285 -11.24 -0.01 -19.19
CA ASN A 285 -10.79 0.57 -17.94
C ASN A 285 -9.63 -0.22 -17.34
N LEU A 286 -8.68 0.48 -16.72
CA LEU A 286 -7.47 -0.09 -16.12
C LEU A 286 -7.40 0.24 -14.63
N GLY A 287 -7.40 -0.78 -13.77
CA GLY A 287 -7.26 -0.62 -12.32
C GLY A 287 -6.20 -1.53 -11.72
N GLN A 288 -5.57 -1.08 -10.64
CA GLN A 288 -4.60 -1.87 -9.88
C GLN A 288 -4.75 -1.63 -8.38
N ILE A 289 -4.69 -2.70 -7.59
CA ILE A 289 -4.54 -2.62 -6.15
C ILE A 289 -3.25 -3.35 -5.74
N GLU A 290 -2.45 -2.70 -4.92
CA GLU A 290 -1.25 -3.25 -4.30
C GLU A 290 -1.45 -3.30 -2.78
N VAL A 291 -1.20 -4.47 -2.19
CA VAL A 291 -1.25 -4.69 -0.75
C VAL A 291 0.09 -5.25 -0.32
N ASP A 292 0.93 -4.40 0.27
CA ASP A 292 2.32 -4.69 0.58
C ASP A 292 2.69 -4.38 2.04
N GLY A 293 3.84 -4.86 2.50
CA GLY A 293 4.43 -4.43 3.77
C GLY A 293 3.58 -4.71 5.01
N GLY A 294 2.87 -5.84 5.03
CA GLY A 294 1.95 -6.19 6.12
C GLY A 294 0.60 -5.47 6.10
N SER A 295 0.29 -4.74 5.03
CA SER A 295 -0.98 -4.03 4.87
C SER A 295 -2.15 -4.98 4.64
N SER A 296 -3.37 -4.49 4.83
CA SER A 296 -4.59 -5.29 4.73
C SER A 296 -5.68 -4.60 3.91
N LEU A 297 -6.34 -5.36 3.05
CA LEU A 297 -7.58 -4.98 2.37
C LEU A 297 -8.72 -5.91 2.81
N PHE A 298 -9.76 -5.33 3.39
CA PHE A 298 -11.00 -5.99 3.76
C PHE A 298 -12.14 -5.50 2.87
N THR A 299 -12.69 -6.39 2.05
CA THR A 299 -13.89 -6.13 1.25
C THR A 299 -15.07 -6.88 1.86
N GLY A 300 -16.11 -6.17 2.29
CA GLY A 300 -17.28 -6.76 2.94
C GLY A 300 -18.12 -7.64 2.00
N GLY A 301 -18.18 -7.28 0.72
CA GLY A 301 -18.80 -8.04 -0.36
C GLY A 301 -17.79 -8.77 -1.25
N SER A 302 -18.14 -8.93 -2.53
CA SER A 302 -17.26 -9.58 -3.52
C SER A 302 -16.12 -8.66 -3.98
N LEU A 303 -14.95 -9.26 -4.20
CA LEU A 303 -13.80 -8.63 -4.85
C LEU A 303 -13.73 -9.08 -6.32
N TYR A 304 -13.91 -8.13 -7.25
CA TYR A 304 -13.81 -8.36 -8.68
C TYR A 304 -12.53 -7.76 -9.23
N VAL A 305 -11.66 -8.62 -9.77
CA VAL A 305 -10.45 -8.21 -10.48
C VAL A 305 -10.68 -8.44 -11.97
N GLY A 306 -10.73 -7.37 -12.75
CA GLY A 306 -11.16 -7.41 -14.14
C GLY A 306 -12.67 -7.70 -14.24
N PHE A 307 -13.51 -6.81 -13.71
CA PHE A 307 -14.97 -6.97 -13.78
C PHE A 307 -15.45 -6.93 -15.24
N GLY A 308 -15.30 -5.77 -15.88
CA GLY A 308 -15.54 -5.58 -17.32
C GLY A 308 -14.32 -5.08 -18.09
N GLY A 309 -13.32 -4.57 -17.38
CA GLY A 309 -12.05 -4.07 -17.93
C GLY A 309 -10.86 -4.95 -17.57
N GLU A 310 -9.70 -4.32 -17.41
CA GLU A 310 -8.48 -4.96 -16.96
C GLU A 310 -8.22 -4.57 -15.49
N GLY A 311 -8.06 -5.58 -14.65
CA GLY A 311 -7.76 -5.40 -13.23
C GLY A 311 -6.56 -6.21 -12.79
N THR A 312 -5.74 -5.63 -11.93
CA THR A 312 -4.59 -6.29 -11.31
C THR A 312 -4.66 -6.18 -9.79
N LEU A 313 -4.46 -7.30 -9.10
CA LEU A 313 -4.30 -7.36 -7.65
C LEU A 313 -2.91 -7.93 -7.32
N LEU A 314 -2.10 -7.16 -6.61
CA LEU A 314 -0.78 -7.58 -6.15
C LEU A 314 -0.80 -7.65 -4.61
N VAL A 315 -0.45 -8.82 -4.07
CA VAL A 315 -0.39 -9.06 -2.63
C VAL A 315 1.00 -9.59 -2.30
N SER A 316 1.80 -8.78 -1.60
CA SER A 316 3.22 -9.05 -1.37
C SER A 316 3.69 -8.72 0.04
N ASN A 317 4.87 -9.24 0.41
CA ASN A 317 5.58 -8.93 1.66
C ASN A 317 4.70 -8.95 2.93
N GLY A 318 3.85 -9.97 3.08
CA GLY A 318 2.98 -10.11 4.25
C GLY A 318 1.62 -9.42 4.12
N GLY A 319 1.28 -8.93 2.92
CA GLY A 319 -0.03 -8.32 2.63
C GLY A 319 -1.18 -9.31 2.82
N LEU A 320 -2.32 -8.79 3.29
CA LEU A 320 -3.51 -9.59 3.59
C LEU A 320 -4.71 -9.06 2.81
N VAL A 321 -5.37 -9.92 2.05
CA VAL A 321 -6.62 -9.59 1.36
C VAL A 321 -7.71 -10.53 1.84
N SER A 322 -8.88 -9.99 2.13
CA SER A 322 -10.07 -10.79 2.41
C SER A 322 -11.32 -10.22 1.75
N SER A 323 -12.18 -11.11 1.29
CA SER A 323 -13.48 -10.77 0.71
C SER A 323 -14.54 -11.84 0.98
N GLN A 324 -15.82 -11.53 0.74
CA GLN A 324 -16.87 -12.54 0.80
C GLN A 324 -16.68 -13.58 -0.32
N ASP A 325 -16.57 -13.10 -1.55
CA ASP A 325 -16.28 -13.85 -2.77
C ASP A 325 -15.11 -13.21 -3.52
N GLY A 326 -14.47 -13.98 -4.41
CA GLY A 326 -13.45 -13.46 -5.32
C GLY A 326 -13.71 -13.88 -6.76
N THR A 327 -13.49 -12.98 -7.72
CA THR A 327 -13.51 -13.35 -9.14
C THR A 327 -12.43 -12.64 -9.93
N LEU A 328 -11.67 -13.40 -10.71
CA LEU A 328 -10.71 -12.91 -11.70
C LEU A 328 -11.31 -13.08 -13.11
N GLY A 329 -11.57 -11.99 -13.82
CA GLY A 329 -12.13 -12.03 -15.17
C GLY A 329 -13.62 -12.41 -15.21
N PHE A 330 -14.48 -11.49 -14.76
CA PHE A 330 -15.92 -11.75 -14.59
C PHE A 330 -16.72 -11.72 -15.90
N LEU A 331 -16.70 -10.62 -16.67
CA LEU A 331 -17.49 -10.45 -17.89
C LEU A 331 -16.74 -10.89 -19.17
N PRO A 332 -17.46 -11.16 -20.28
CA PRO A 332 -16.82 -11.47 -21.56
C PRO A 332 -15.87 -10.36 -22.03
N GLY A 333 -14.62 -10.73 -22.29
CA GLY A 333 -13.59 -9.80 -22.76
C GLY A 333 -12.87 -9.01 -21.67
N SER A 334 -13.18 -9.23 -20.39
CA SER A 334 -12.40 -8.69 -19.27
C SER A 334 -11.15 -9.54 -19.00
N TYR A 335 -10.17 -8.94 -18.33
CA TYR A 335 -8.93 -9.59 -17.90
C TYR A 335 -8.67 -9.29 -16.42
N GLY A 336 -8.62 -10.33 -15.60
CA GLY A 336 -8.29 -10.24 -14.18
C GLY A 336 -7.02 -11.00 -13.86
N GLU A 337 -6.04 -10.32 -13.25
CA GLU A 337 -4.81 -10.94 -12.79
C GLU A 337 -4.61 -10.70 -11.29
N ALA A 338 -4.36 -11.77 -10.54
CA ALA A 338 -3.94 -11.69 -9.15
C ALA A 338 -2.59 -12.39 -8.96
N VAL A 339 -1.67 -11.71 -8.27
CA VAL A 339 -0.39 -12.26 -7.85
C VAL A 339 -0.32 -12.20 -6.34
N VAL A 340 -0.26 -13.36 -5.70
CA VAL A 340 -0.04 -13.48 -4.26
C VAL A 340 1.36 -14.07 -4.07
N SER A 341 2.29 -13.27 -3.56
CA SER A 341 3.71 -13.62 -3.49
C SER A 341 4.33 -13.27 -2.15
N GLY A 342 5.32 -14.05 -1.73
CA GLY A 342 6.11 -13.79 -0.54
C GLY A 342 5.51 -14.42 0.72
N ALA A 343 6.40 -14.84 1.61
CA ALA A 343 6.02 -15.51 2.85
C ALA A 343 5.12 -14.61 3.71
N GLY A 344 4.00 -15.16 4.16
CA GLY A 344 3.01 -14.46 4.98
C GLY A 344 1.97 -13.66 4.21
N SER A 345 2.12 -13.52 2.89
CA SER A 345 1.07 -12.93 2.04
C SER A 345 -0.12 -13.88 1.90
N VAL A 346 -1.33 -13.38 2.12
CA VAL A 346 -2.56 -14.19 2.11
C VAL A 346 -3.67 -13.50 1.33
N TRP A 347 -4.34 -14.25 0.45
CA TRP A 347 -5.67 -13.88 -0.03
C TRP A 347 -6.70 -14.93 0.43
N SER A 348 -7.73 -14.48 1.13
CA SER A 348 -8.80 -15.34 1.66
C SER A 348 -10.17 -14.91 1.16
N THR A 349 -11.02 -15.89 0.82
CA THR A 349 -12.45 -15.66 0.58
C THR A 349 -13.30 -16.50 1.52
N LEU A 350 -14.49 -16.00 1.88
CA LEU A 350 -15.40 -16.70 2.79
C LEU A 350 -16.28 -17.75 2.11
N VAL A 351 -16.53 -17.61 0.80
CA VAL A 351 -17.42 -18.46 0.03
C VAL A 351 -16.68 -19.07 -1.16
N ASP A 352 -16.73 -18.45 -2.36
CA ASP A 352 -16.14 -19.03 -3.55
C ASP A 352 -15.05 -18.10 -4.12
N LEU A 353 -14.02 -18.71 -4.72
CA LEU A 353 -13.06 -18.02 -5.58
C LEU A 353 -13.18 -18.56 -7.00
N GLN A 354 -13.43 -17.67 -7.97
CA GLN A 354 -13.52 -18.03 -9.37
C GLN A 354 -12.37 -17.41 -10.17
N VAL A 355 -11.64 -18.23 -10.91
CA VAL A 355 -10.58 -17.80 -11.82
C VAL A 355 -11.03 -18.06 -13.26
N GLY A 356 -11.35 -16.99 -13.97
CA GLY A 356 -11.85 -17.01 -15.33
C GLY A 356 -13.24 -17.63 -15.49
N GLY A 357 -13.73 -17.68 -16.72
CA GLY A 357 -15.01 -18.28 -17.07
C GLY A 357 -15.59 -17.65 -18.32
N GLU A 358 -16.28 -16.51 -18.15
CA GLU A 358 -16.67 -15.65 -19.26
C GLU A 358 -15.52 -14.72 -19.69
N GLY A 359 -14.83 -14.11 -18.73
CA GLY A 359 -13.58 -13.37 -18.91
C GLY A 359 -12.33 -14.24 -18.70
N VAL A 360 -11.16 -13.65 -18.96
CA VAL A 360 -9.86 -14.28 -18.71
C VAL A 360 -9.42 -13.99 -17.28
N GLY A 361 -9.11 -15.03 -16.52
CA GLY A 361 -8.65 -14.91 -15.14
C GLY A 361 -7.33 -15.63 -14.94
N ARG A 362 -6.40 -15.00 -14.23
CA ARG A 362 -5.09 -15.58 -13.93
C ARG A 362 -4.72 -15.38 -12.47
N LEU A 363 -4.44 -16.47 -11.76
CA LEU A 363 -4.00 -16.47 -10.38
C LEU A 363 -2.59 -17.05 -10.28
N THR A 364 -1.64 -16.24 -9.82
CA THR A 364 -0.27 -16.69 -9.50
C THR A 364 -0.09 -16.74 -8.00
N VAL A 365 0.29 -17.90 -7.46
CA VAL A 365 0.55 -18.12 -6.02
C VAL A 365 1.98 -18.59 -5.86
N THR A 366 2.85 -17.79 -5.24
CA THR A 366 4.29 -18.08 -5.24
C THR A 366 5.03 -17.69 -3.96
N GLU A 367 6.27 -18.14 -3.82
CA GLU A 367 7.20 -17.73 -2.76
C GLU A 367 6.67 -18.00 -1.33
N GLY A 368 5.95 -19.11 -1.16
CA GLY A 368 5.38 -19.52 0.13
C GLY A 368 4.15 -18.73 0.58
N SER A 369 3.48 -18.04 -0.34
CA SER A 369 2.19 -17.39 -0.10
C SER A 369 1.04 -18.40 -0.01
N LEU A 370 -0.12 -17.92 0.47
CA LEU A 370 -1.30 -18.74 0.73
C LEU A 370 -2.57 -18.11 0.12
N VAL A 371 -3.32 -18.91 -0.63
CA VAL A 371 -4.69 -18.58 -1.04
C VAL A 371 -5.65 -19.52 -0.33
N ILE A 372 -6.72 -18.96 0.27
CA ILE A 372 -7.71 -19.72 1.04
C ILE A 372 -9.10 -19.44 0.47
N SER A 373 -9.82 -20.50 0.10
CA SER A 373 -11.25 -20.41 -0.19
C SER A 373 -11.90 -21.77 0.06
N PRO A 374 -13.16 -21.84 0.53
CA PRO A 374 -13.89 -23.10 0.59
C PRO A 374 -13.86 -23.87 -0.74
N THR A 375 -14.12 -23.17 -1.85
CA THR A 375 -13.97 -23.74 -3.20
C THR A 375 -13.22 -22.80 -4.14
N LEU A 376 -12.51 -23.39 -5.10
CA LEU A 376 -11.85 -22.68 -6.20
C LEU A 376 -12.31 -23.27 -7.53
N GLY A 377 -13.08 -22.48 -8.28
CA GLY A 377 -13.47 -22.79 -9.64
C GLY A 377 -12.48 -22.21 -10.64
N VAL A 378 -11.82 -23.04 -11.44
CA VAL A 378 -11.00 -22.60 -12.57
C VAL A 378 -11.81 -22.81 -13.84
N GLY A 379 -12.37 -21.73 -14.40
CA GLY A 379 -13.18 -21.81 -15.62
C GLY A 379 -12.33 -22.04 -16.86
N ARG A 380 -12.96 -22.32 -18.01
CA ARG A 380 -12.27 -22.55 -19.32
C ARG A 380 -11.27 -21.47 -19.78
N LEU A 381 -11.35 -20.26 -19.25
CA LEU A 381 -10.43 -19.13 -19.51
C LEU A 381 -9.64 -18.74 -18.25
N GLY A 382 -9.60 -19.64 -17.27
CA GLY A 382 -8.89 -19.52 -16.01
C GLY A 382 -7.54 -20.23 -16.07
N GLU A 383 -6.54 -19.61 -15.46
CA GLU A 383 -5.19 -20.17 -15.29
C GLU A 383 -4.74 -19.98 -13.84
N VAL A 384 -4.31 -21.06 -13.19
CA VAL A 384 -3.73 -21.04 -11.84
C VAL A 384 -2.32 -21.63 -11.88
N LEU A 385 -1.34 -20.88 -11.38
CA LEU A 385 0.07 -21.24 -11.47
C LEU A 385 0.90 -20.79 -10.26
N GLY A 386 2.12 -21.33 -10.18
CA GLY A 386 3.14 -20.97 -9.19
C GLY A 386 3.56 -22.14 -8.31
N ASP A 387 4.17 -21.82 -7.17
CA ASP A 387 4.77 -22.77 -6.22
C ASP A 387 4.28 -22.59 -4.76
N GLY A 388 3.23 -21.79 -4.57
CA GLY A 388 2.62 -21.54 -3.26
C GLY A 388 1.51 -22.54 -2.89
N VAL A 389 0.77 -22.20 -1.84
CA VAL A 389 -0.27 -23.05 -1.25
C VAL A 389 -1.66 -22.52 -1.59
N VAL A 390 -2.51 -23.40 -2.11
CA VAL A 390 -3.94 -23.16 -2.34
C VAL A 390 -4.71 -24.08 -1.40
N GLN A 391 -5.23 -23.52 -0.31
CA GLN A 391 -6.09 -24.23 0.64
C GLN A 391 -7.55 -24.14 0.18
N SER A 392 -7.95 -25.09 -0.67
CA SER A 392 -9.27 -25.11 -1.30
C SER A 392 -9.61 -26.46 -1.92
N ASP A 393 -10.91 -26.76 -2.04
CA ASP A 393 -11.39 -27.78 -2.98
C ASP A 393 -11.46 -27.19 -4.40
N VAL A 394 -10.58 -27.66 -5.28
CA VAL A 394 -10.38 -27.12 -6.62
C VAL A 394 -11.17 -27.92 -7.67
N THR A 395 -11.98 -27.24 -8.48
CA THR A 395 -12.60 -27.81 -9.68
C THR A 395 -12.12 -27.04 -10.91
N SER A 396 -11.48 -27.73 -11.86
CA SER A 396 -10.85 -27.10 -13.02
C SER A 396 -11.43 -27.57 -14.35
N ASP A 397 -12.02 -26.61 -15.07
CA ASP A 397 -12.31 -26.64 -16.52
C ASP A 397 -11.30 -25.82 -17.33
N GLY A 398 -10.37 -25.12 -16.65
CA GLY A 398 -9.30 -24.33 -17.23
C GLY A 398 -7.92 -24.98 -17.08
N VAL A 399 -6.89 -24.15 -16.88
CA VAL A 399 -5.51 -24.61 -16.75
C VAL A 399 -5.04 -24.51 -15.31
N VAL A 400 -4.54 -25.62 -14.75
CA VAL A 400 -3.81 -25.63 -13.47
C VAL A 400 -2.41 -26.12 -13.75
N HIS A 401 -1.42 -25.39 -13.23
CA HIS A 401 -0.01 -25.73 -13.42
C HIS A 401 0.51 -26.64 -12.30
N GLY A 402 1.55 -27.42 -12.62
CA GLY A 402 2.40 -28.06 -11.61
C GLY A 402 3.12 -27.03 -10.72
N GLY A 403 3.74 -27.52 -9.65
CA GLY A 403 4.48 -26.70 -8.68
C GLY A 403 3.65 -26.31 -7.46
N LEU A 404 2.34 -26.19 -7.62
CA LEU A 404 1.41 -25.84 -6.56
C LEU A 404 1.22 -26.95 -5.51
N LEU A 405 0.94 -26.54 -4.28
CA LEU A 405 0.33 -27.39 -3.26
C LEU A 405 -1.15 -27.02 -3.12
N ILE A 406 -2.03 -27.94 -3.49
CA ILE A 406 -3.46 -27.88 -3.21
C ILE A 406 -3.72 -28.62 -1.88
N ASP A 407 -4.02 -27.86 -0.83
CA ASP A 407 -4.50 -28.41 0.45
C ASP A 407 -6.03 -28.56 0.41
N GLY A 408 -6.48 -29.66 -0.20
CA GLY A 408 -7.88 -29.97 -0.49
C GLY A 408 -8.02 -31.01 -1.59
N GLY A 409 -9.24 -31.19 -2.10
CA GLY A 409 -9.52 -32.03 -3.27
C GLY A 409 -9.18 -31.34 -4.60
N TYR A 410 -8.85 -32.12 -5.62
CA TYR A 410 -8.64 -31.64 -6.99
C TYR A 410 -9.50 -32.43 -7.96
N VAL A 411 -10.39 -31.74 -8.69
CA VAL A 411 -11.22 -32.31 -9.75
C VAL A 411 -10.88 -31.62 -11.05
N GLN A 412 -10.30 -32.35 -11.99
CA GLN A 412 -10.14 -31.89 -13.37
C GLN A 412 -11.33 -32.39 -14.19
N THR A 413 -12.03 -31.48 -14.85
CA THR A 413 -13.14 -31.83 -15.76
C THR A 413 -12.60 -32.22 -17.15
N VAL A 414 -13.52 -32.62 -18.03
CA VAL A 414 -13.20 -32.93 -19.44
C VAL A 414 -12.64 -31.73 -20.22
N GLY A 415 -12.96 -30.49 -19.82
CA GLY A 415 -12.42 -29.27 -20.42
C GLY A 415 -11.08 -28.84 -19.83
N GLY A 416 -10.78 -29.30 -18.61
CA GLY A 416 -9.60 -28.91 -17.86
C GLY A 416 -8.30 -29.46 -18.44
N THR A 417 -7.21 -28.73 -18.15
CA THR A 417 -5.83 -29.10 -18.46
C THR A 417 -4.96 -29.01 -17.22
N LEU A 418 -4.24 -30.09 -16.91
CA LEU A 418 -3.10 -30.05 -16.01
C LEU A 418 -1.84 -29.82 -16.86
N ALA A 419 -1.19 -28.67 -16.68
CA ALA A 419 0.04 -28.29 -17.38
C ALA A 419 1.23 -28.47 -16.43
N VAL A 420 2.17 -29.38 -16.74
CA VAL A 420 3.31 -29.63 -15.86
C VAL A 420 4.61 -29.54 -16.63
N ARG A 421 5.52 -28.70 -16.15
CA ARG A 421 6.92 -28.76 -16.56
C ARG A 421 7.60 -29.90 -15.81
N LEU A 422 8.29 -30.78 -16.53
CA LEU A 422 9.03 -31.87 -15.88
C LEU A 422 10.04 -31.28 -14.89
N GLY A 423 10.03 -31.77 -13.66
CA GLY A 423 10.75 -31.17 -12.52
C GLY A 423 9.83 -30.51 -11.50
N GLU A 424 8.62 -30.12 -11.91
CA GLU A 424 7.55 -29.66 -11.05
C GLU A 424 6.58 -30.81 -10.71
N THR A 425 5.83 -30.64 -9.62
CA THR A 425 4.81 -31.59 -9.17
C THR A 425 3.61 -30.79 -8.68
N LEU A 426 2.40 -31.14 -9.14
CA LEU A 426 1.19 -30.72 -8.46
C LEU A 426 0.97 -31.62 -7.24
N GLN A 427 1.00 -31.04 -6.05
CA GLN A 427 0.75 -31.78 -4.81
C GLN A 427 -0.69 -31.54 -4.38
N VAL A 428 -1.42 -32.61 -4.06
CA VAL A 428 -2.80 -32.56 -3.59
C VAL A 428 -2.88 -33.32 -2.28
N THR A 429 -3.44 -32.73 -1.22
CA THR A 429 -3.61 -33.44 0.07
C THR A 429 -4.87 -34.29 0.11
N GLY A 430 -5.84 -34.04 -0.77
CA GLY A 430 -7.05 -34.84 -0.93
C GLY A 430 -7.02 -35.81 -2.12
N VAL A 431 -8.22 -36.14 -2.61
CA VAL A 431 -8.40 -36.98 -3.81
C VAL A 431 -8.19 -36.12 -5.05
N ALA A 432 -7.40 -36.63 -6.01
CA ALA A 432 -7.27 -36.07 -7.34
C ALA A 432 -8.12 -36.89 -8.33
N ASP A 433 -9.24 -36.35 -8.81
CA ASP A 433 -10.09 -36.93 -9.85
C ASP A 433 -9.72 -36.34 -11.22
N LEU A 434 -9.17 -37.18 -12.10
CA LEU A 434 -8.54 -36.77 -13.35
C LEU A 434 -9.44 -37.07 -14.55
N SER A 435 -9.59 -36.08 -15.44
CA SER A 435 -10.23 -36.14 -16.76
C SER A 435 -9.51 -35.14 -17.69
N GLY A 436 -10.00 -34.88 -18.89
CA GLY A 436 -9.50 -33.81 -19.75
C GLY A 436 -8.06 -34.06 -20.24
N THR A 437 -7.24 -33.01 -20.24
CA THR A 437 -5.91 -33.04 -20.88
C THR A 437 -4.77 -32.98 -19.86
N LEU A 438 -3.75 -33.82 -20.05
CA LEU A 438 -2.43 -33.60 -19.47
C LEU A 438 -1.51 -32.98 -20.52
N SER A 439 -0.91 -31.84 -20.21
CA SER A 439 0.08 -31.17 -21.06
C SER A 439 1.44 -31.18 -20.37
N ILE A 440 2.47 -31.72 -21.03
CA ILE A 440 3.82 -31.80 -20.50
C ILE A 440 4.75 -30.80 -21.19
N GLU A 441 5.48 -30.02 -20.40
CA GLU A 441 6.61 -29.21 -20.86
C GLU A 441 7.93 -29.86 -20.47
N LEU A 442 8.94 -29.75 -21.33
CA LEU A 442 10.28 -30.28 -21.05
C LEU A 442 10.98 -29.43 -19.97
N PRO A 443 11.87 -30.04 -19.16
CA PRO A 443 12.72 -29.29 -18.24
C PRO A 443 13.76 -28.46 -19.02
N GLU A 444 14.33 -27.47 -18.35
CA GLU A 444 15.52 -26.77 -18.88
C GLU A 444 16.77 -27.66 -18.90
N GLN A 445 16.79 -28.67 -18.03
CA GLN A 445 17.91 -29.60 -17.90
C GLN A 445 17.86 -30.69 -18.98
N PRO A 446 19.01 -31.25 -19.39
CA PRO A 446 19.06 -32.40 -20.29
C PRO A 446 18.28 -33.60 -19.75
N ILE A 447 17.69 -34.36 -20.67
CA ILE A 447 16.89 -35.55 -20.37
C ILE A 447 17.63 -36.79 -20.85
N GLU A 448 17.70 -37.82 -20.03
CA GLU A 448 18.23 -39.13 -20.36
C GLU A 448 17.15 -40.21 -20.38
N VAL A 449 17.41 -41.30 -21.11
CA VAL A 449 16.54 -42.47 -21.09
C VAL A 449 16.59 -43.13 -19.72
N GLY A 450 15.42 -43.33 -19.12
CA GLY A 450 15.30 -43.84 -17.75
C GLY A 450 15.00 -42.76 -16.72
N ASP A 451 15.13 -41.47 -17.08
CA ASP A 451 14.68 -40.38 -16.22
C ASP A 451 13.19 -40.50 -15.94
N SER A 452 12.82 -40.15 -14.71
CA SER A 452 11.45 -40.25 -14.24
C SER A 452 11.12 -39.09 -13.32
N TRP A 453 9.97 -38.48 -13.53
CA TRP A 453 9.45 -37.38 -12.71
C TRP A 453 8.09 -37.75 -12.15
N THR A 454 7.85 -37.41 -10.89
CA THR A 454 6.50 -37.41 -10.32
C THR A 454 5.87 -36.07 -10.65
N ILE A 455 4.79 -36.07 -11.43
CA ILE A 455 4.11 -34.85 -11.89
C ILE A 455 2.89 -34.51 -11.03
N LEU A 456 2.34 -35.51 -10.34
CA LEU A 456 1.21 -35.34 -9.43
C LEU A 456 1.34 -36.31 -8.26
N THR A 457 1.07 -35.83 -7.05
CA THR A 457 0.88 -36.65 -5.85
C THR A 457 -0.45 -36.31 -5.20
N ALA A 458 -1.18 -37.32 -4.72
CA ALA A 458 -2.46 -37.17 -4.04
C ALA A 458 -2.64 -38.24 -2.97
N ASP A 459 -3.55 -38.05 -2.01
CA ASP A 459 -3.95 -39.09 -1.05
C ASP A 459 -4.55 -40.30 -1.78
N ALA A 460 -5.28 -40.05 -2.88
CA ALA A 460 -5.70 -41.05 -3.84
C ALA A 460 -5.91 -40.41 -5.21
N ILE A 461 -5.63 -41.19 -6.26
CA ILE A 461 -5.93 -40.82 -7.65
C ILE A 461 -7.17 -41.58 -8.12
N ALA A 462 -8.15 -40.84 -8.62
CA ALA A 462 -9.31 -41.33 -9.34
C ALA A 462 -9.24 -40.92 -10.81
N GLY A 463 -9.79 -41.75 -11.69
CA GLY A 463 -9.84 -41.45 -13.12
C GLY A 463 -8.49 -41.50 -13.82
N GLY A 464 -8.37 -40.74 -14.90
CA GLY A 464 -7.20 -40.65 -15.77
C GLY A 464 -7.45 -39.62 -16.87
N PHE A 465 -6.37 -39.14 -17.49
CA PHE A 465 -6.50 -38.11 -18.53
C PHE A 465 -7.13 -38.68 -19.80
N ASP A 466 -8.11 -37.96 -20.35
CA ASP A 466 -8.77 -38.33 -21.61
C ASP A 466 -7.83 -38.12 -22.81
N SER A 467 -6.93 -37.14 -22.71
CA SER A 467 -5.88 -36.89 -23.69
C SER A 467 -4.55 -36.50 -23.04
N ILE A 468 -3.44 -36.88 -23.68
CA ILE A 468 -2.09 -36.60 -23.18
C ILE A 468 -1.29 -35.94 -24.31
N ALA A 469 -0.96 -34.67 -24.11
CA ALA A 469 -0.12 -33.87 -24.99
C ALA A 469 1.34 -33.97 -24.51
N LEU A 470 2.11 -34.86 -25.16
CA LEU A 470 3.52 -35.08 -24.88
C LEU A 470 4.41 -34.40 -25.94
N PRO A 471 5.48 -33.71 -25.54
CA PRO A 471 6.47 -33.17 -26.48
C PRO A 471 7.24 -34.30 -27.17
N ASP A 472 7.62 -34.08 -28.44
CA ASP A 472 8.46 -35.01 -29.19
C ASP A 472 9.92 -34.90 -28.75
N LEU A 473 10.47 -35.99 -28.25
CA LEU A 473 11.87 -36.07 -27.83
C LEU A 473 12.82 -36.36 -29.00
N GLY A 474 12.30 -36.84 -30.13
CA GLY A 474 13.09 -37.33 -31.25
C GLY A 474 13.92 -38.59 -30.92
N ALA A 475 14.78 -38.99 -31.86
CA ALA A 475 15.80 -40.06 -31.69
C ALA A 475 15.29 -41.45 -31.22
N GLY A 476 14.00 -41.74 -31.34
CA GLY A 476 13.40 -42.99 -30.88
C GLY A 476 13.22 -43.07 -29.36
N ALA A 477 13.23 -41.92 -28.68
CA ALA A 477 12.80 -41.78 -27.29
C ALA A 477 11.37 -41.24 -27.23
N SER A 478 10.67 -41.58 -26.16
CA SER A 478 9.28 -41.16 -25.91
C SER A 478 9.04 -40.98 -24.41
N LEU A 479 8.11 -40.12 -24.06
CA LEU A 479 7.60 -40.03 -22.69
C LEU A 479 6.47 -41.06 -22.51
N GLU A 480 6.46 -41.73 -21.36
CA GLU A 480 5.42 -42.66 -20.96
C GLU A 480 4.83 -42.20 -19.63
N VAL A 481 3.50 -42.06 -19.57
CA VAL A 481 2.76 -41.69 -18.36
C VAL A 481 2.31 -42.95 -17.64
N SER A 482 2.56 -43.04 -16.34
CA SER A 482 2.17 -44.16 -15.48
C SER A 482 1.36 -43.67 -14.28
N TYR A 483 0.25 -44.37 -13.99
CA TYR A 483 -0.65 -44.06 -12.88
C TYR A 483 -0.43 -45.04 -11.72
N GLY A 484 -0.11 -44.50 -10.56
CA GLY A 484 -0.11 -45.19 -9.27
C GLY A 484 -1.41 -44.94 -8.50
N ALA A 485 -1.47 -45.46 -7.26
CA ALA A 485 -2.61 -45.23 -6.38
C ALA A 485 -2.64 -43.79 -5.82
N ASP A 486 -1.46 -43.19 -5.65
CA ASP A 486 -1.20 -41.92 -4.97
C ASP A 486 -0.31 -40.96 -5.79
N SER A 487 0.15 -41.38 -6.97
CA SER A 487 1.08 -40.61 -7.78
C SER A 487 0.93 -40.85 -9.29
N VAL A 488 1.14 -39.81 -10.09
CA VAL A 488 1.33 -39.91 -11.55
C VAL A 488 2.78 -39.60 -11.88
N THR A 489 3.38 -40.48 -12.69
CA THR A 489 4.78 -40.36 -13.09
C THR A 489 4.93 -40.31 -14.60
N VAL A 490 5.94 -39.57 -15.07
CA VAL A 490 6.36 -39.53 -16.47
C VAL A 490 7.78 -40.07 -16.56
N THR A 491 7.99 -41.09 -17.36
CA THR A 491 9.31 -41.72 -17.56
C THR A 491 9.74 -41.62 -19.01
N VAL A 492 11.02 -41.37 -19.25
CA VAL A 492 11.61 -41.40 -20.59
C VAL A 492 11.95 -42.83 -20.97
N ARG A 493 11.34 -43.31 -22.05
CA ARG A 493 11.62 -44.61 -22.66
C ARG A 493 12.36 -44.43 -23.97
N GLY A 494 13.22 -45.38 -24.34
CA GLY A 494 13.94 -45.34 -25.59
C GLY A 494 15.05 -46.38 -25.67
N THR A 495 15.66 -46.50 -26.86
CA THR A 495 16.76 -47.45 -27.11
C THR A 495 18.13 -46.77 -27.27
N ARG A 496 18.18 -45.44 -27.21
CA ARG A 496 19.41 -44.63 -27.28
C ARG A 496 19.34 -43.47 -26.30
N GLN A 497 20.46 -43.17 -25.62
CA GLN A 497 20.65 -41.94 -24.85
C GLN A 497 20.34 -40.73 -25.74
N ILE A 498 19.47 -39.83 -25.27
CA ILE A 498 19.33 -38.49 -25.84
C ILE A 498 20.56 -37.72 -25.38
N LEU A 499 21.62 -37.73 -26.19
CA LEU A 499 22.75 -36.84 -25.93
C LEU A 499 22.29 -35.41 -26.22
N SER A 500 22.45 -34.53 -25.24
CA SER A 500 22.17 -33.09 -25.31
C SER A 500 22.60 -32.46 -26.64
N PRO A 501 21.99 -31.33 -27.07
CA PRO A 501 22.54 -30.55 -28.17
C PRO A 501 23.99 -30.23 -27.81
N THR A 502 24.91 -30.80 -28.58
CA THR A 502 26.32 -30.45 -28.50
C THR A 502 26.38 -28.95 -28.76
N ALA A 503 26.95 -28.19 -27.82
CA ALA A 503 27.42 -26.85 -28.09
C ALA A 503 28.10 -26.85 -29.47
N PRO A 504 27.88 -25.84 -30.32
CA PRO A 504 28.37 -25.86 -31.68
C PRO A 504 29.86 -26.18 -31.65
N SER A 505 30.22 -27.30 -32.26
CA SER A 505 31.62 -27.68 -32.41
C SER A 505 32.30 -26.56 -33.18
N SER A 506 33.21 -25.88 -32.48
CA SER A 506 34.16 -24.97 -33.09
C SER A 506 35.13 -25.79 -33.91
N ASP A 507 34.74 -26.14 -35.14
CA ASP A 507 35.65 -26.80 -36.07
C ASP A 507 35.47 -26.24 -37.49
N ARG A 508 36.28 -25.22 -37.79
CA ARG A 508 37.21 -25.18 -38.94
C ARG A 508 37.69 -23.75 -39.22
N PHE A 509 38.89 -23.44 -38.74
CA PHE A 509 39.83 -22.60 -39.48
C PHE A 509 41.12 -23.40 -39.69
N GLU A 510 41.10 -24.34 -40.64
CA GLU A 510 42.31 -24.70 -41.37
C GLU A 510 42.48 -23.69 -42.51
N THR A 511 43.38 -22.74 -42.31
CA THR A 511 43.90 -21.88 -43.36
C THR A 511 44.83 -22.68 -44.27
N ARG A 512 44.38 -22.93 -45.51
CA ARG A 512 45.28 -23.08 -46.65
C ARG A 512 45.23 -21.80 -47.50
N ARG A 513 46.19 -20.91 -47.27
CA ARG A 513 47.03 -20.25 -48.28
C ARG A 513 48.11 -19.42 -47.62
#